data_AF-A0AAP4BSV8-F1
#
_entry.id   AF-A0AAP4BSV8-F1
#
_cell.length_a   1.000
_cell.length_b   1.000
_cell.length_c   1.000
_cell.angle_alpha   90.00
_cell.angle_beta   90.00
_cell.angle_gamma   90.00
#
_symmetry.space_group_name_H-M   'P 1'
#
loop_
_entity.id
_entity.type
_entity.pdbx_description
1 polymer ?
#
loop_
_entity_poly.entity_id
_entity_poly.type
_entity_poly.pdbx_seq_one_letter_code
_entity_poly.pdbx_strand_id
1 'polypeptide(L)'
;MPRLNHRSVVAAVIAASGLVVSSCSSVQQNFESRPFEKTTSAIPTAINQARSENLNRFVDDAYPNRVQVIAEDFGLETVREFFRQSRTLIVVENRDGAIARGASIGIAQYAPVVIYDRSVHGEIRQLIEDLRVERVLTVGKVGIADSTGAFEVFNDPGTDQALADFTAHEFEQIEVSDPANLVHALSQLTPGGKQEVVATWDPLETREHDPLPAVYAQSRRDKEMAPVMVATNESPAISVANATAFGAKVRVMPETDLTSNFESLAMVAGLADGPLIAFGRQFGTSREFSHKIRVAELSAQRAENTTVSKSKNTKS
;
A
#
# COMPACT_ATOMS: atom_id res chain seq x y z
N MET A 1 -81.33 22.02 -25.05
CA MET A 1 -81.04 20.58 -24.86
C MET A 1 -81.41 19.81 -26.13
N PRO A 2 -80.43 19.25 -26.83
CA PRO A 2 -80.52 17.87 -27.37
C PRO A 2 -79.16 17.11 -27.21
N ARG A 3 -79.12 15.87 -26.69
CA ARG A 3 -79.27 14.53 -27.32
C ARG A 3 -78.14 14.09 -28.29
N LEU A 4 -77.41 13.06 -27.81
CA LEU A 4 -76.78 11.89 -28.48
C LEU A 4 -76.68 11.86 -30.03
N ASN A 5 -75.49 11.60 -30.59
CA ASN A 5 -75.01 10.25 -30.98
C ASN A 5 -73.79 10.23 -31.94
N HIS A 6 -72.91 9.26 -31.70
CA HIS A 6 -72.18 8.38 -32.65
C HIS A 6 -70.89 8.78 -33.42
N ARG A 7 -69.92 7.84 -33.26
CA ARG A 7 -68.84 7.36 -34.17
C ARG A 7 -67.62 8.31 -34.30
N SER A 8 -66.36 7.87 -34.21
CA SER A 8 -65.72 6.70 -34.81
C SER A 8 -64.41 6.30 -34.12
N VAL A 9 -64.01 5.05 -34.36
CA VAL A 9 -62.75 4.37 -34.03
C VAL A 9 -61.54 5.08 -34.66
N VAL A 10 -60.46 5.27 -33.90
CA VAL A 10 -59.06 5.22 -34.38
C VAL A 10 -58.21 4.61 -33.28
N ALA A 11 -57.57 3.48 -33.59
CA ALA A 11 -56.51 2.88 -32.79
C ALA A 11 -55.19 3.62 -33.05
N ALA A 12 -54.45 3.98 -31.99
CA ALA A 12 -53.05 4.36 -32.07
C ALA A 12 -52.29 3.77 -30.88
N VAL A 13 -51.45 2.78 -31.20
CA VAL A 13 -50.41 2.20 -30.34
C VAL A 13 -49.25 3.19 -30.29
N ILE A 14 -48.91 3.76 -29.12
CA ILE A 14 -47.59 4.38 -28.89
C ILE A 14 -47.12 4.16 -27.43
N ALA A 15 -46.10 3.32 -27.34
CA ALA A 15 -44.90 3.34 -26.49
C ALA A 15 -44.98 3.76 -25.01
N ALA A 16 -44.71 2.75 -24.16
CA ALA A 16 -44.20 2.94 -22.80
C ALA A 16 -42.92 3.80 -22.80
N SER A 17 -42.94 4.87 -22.03
CA SER A 17 -41.73 5.61 -21.62
C SER A 17 -41.70 5.62 -20.09
N GLY A 18 -41.12 4.56 -19.52
CA GLY A 18 -40.70 4.54 -18.13
C GLY A 18 -39.39 5.33 -18.03
N LEU A 19 -39.45 6.51 -17.43
CA LEU A 19 -38.28 7.29 -17.02
C LEU A 19 -37.54 6.48 -15.95
N VAL A 20 -36.45 5.83 -16.32
CA VAL A 20 -35.46 5.32 -15.36
C VAL A 20 -34.56 6.51 -15.02
N VAL A 21 -34.73 7.04 -13.82
CA VAL A 21 -33.78 7.99 -13.23
C VAL A 21 -32.56 7.18 -12.84
N SER A 22 -31.49 7.26 -13.64
CA SER A 22 -30.19 6.70 -13.28
C SER A 22 -29.61 7.49 -12.11
N SER A 23 -29.80 6.96 -10.91
CA SER A 23 -29.00 7.30 -9.74
C SER A 23 -27.54 6.92 -10.01
N CYS A 24 -26.64 7.90 -10.09
CA CYS A 24 -25.21 7.66 -9.96
C CYS A 24 -24.95 7.33 -8.48
N SER A 25 -24.97 6.04 -8.16
CA SER A 25 -24.53 5.55 -6.86
C SER A 25 -23.00 5.62 -6.84
N SER A 26 -22.45 6.52 -6.02
CA SER A 26 -21.07 6.42 -5.55
C SER A 26 -20.89 5.03 -4.93
N VAL A 27 -20.00 4.23 -5.50
CA VAL A 27 -19.61 2.95 -4.92
C VAL A 27 -18.70 3.26 -3.74
N GLN A 28 -19.29 3.47 -2.56
CA GLN A 28 -18.57 3.45 -1.29
C GLN A 28 -18.02 2.02 -1.12
N GLN A 29 -16.73 1.81 -1.40
CA GLN A 29 -16.06 0.58 -1.01
C GLN A 29 -15.82 0.64 0.50
N ASN A 30 -16.83 0.26 1.28
CA ASN A 30 -16.63 -0.08 2.68
C ASN A 30 -15.66 -1.26 2.73
N PHE A 31 -14.48 -1.06 3.31
CA PHE A 31 -13.57 -2.13 3.72
C PHE A 31 -14.21 -2.87 4.91
N GLU A 32 -15.30 -3.60 4.67
CA GLU A 32 -15.78 -4.62 5.59
C GLU A 32 -14.88 -5.85 5.44
N SER A 33 -14.19 -6.17 6.52
CA SER A 33 -13.40 -7.39 6.70
C SER A 33 -14.27 -8.61 6.41
N ARG A 34 -14.18 -9.18 5.20
CA ARG A 34 -14.84 -10.44 4.90
C ARG A 34 -14.28 -11.51 5.86
N PRO A 35 -15.12 -12.24 6.61
CA PRO A 35 -14.66 -13.41 7.35
C PRO A 35 -14.12 -14.41 6.32
N PHE A 36 -12.83 -14.68 6.38
CA PHE A 36 -12.17 -15.54 5.40
C PHE A 36 -12.73 -16.96 5.54
N GLU A 37 -13.31 -17.47 4.47
CA GLU A 37 -13.88 -18.81 4.43
C GLU A 37 -12.75 -19.83 4.67
N LYS A 38 -12.83 -20.55 5.78
CA LYS A 38 -11.83 -21.51 6.26
C LYS A 38 -11.76 -22.70 5.28
N THR A 39 -11.06 -22.51 4.17
CA THR A 39 -10.83 -23.57 3.19
C THR A 39 -9.94 -24.62 3.84
N THR A 40 -10.56 -25.73 4.24
CA THR A 40 -9.93 -26.91 4.85
C THR A 40 -9.25 -27.75 3.77
N SER A 41 -8.43 -27.13 2.92
CA SER A 41 -7.42 -27.86 2.14
C SER A 41 -6.25 -28.15 3.07
N ALA A 42 -5.64 -29.33 2.96
CA ALA A 42 -4.57 -29.79 3.85
C ALA A 42 -3.47 -28.73 3.94
N ILE A 43 -3.42 -28.04 5.08
CA ILE A 43 -2.56 -26.90 5.38
C ILE A 43 -1.10 -27.11 4.90
N PRO A 44 -0.46 -28.30 5.02
CA PRO A 44 0.91 -28.50 4.54
C PRO A 44 1.09 -28.40 3.02
N THR A 45 0.12 -28.86 2.22
CA THR A 45 0.19 -28.76 0.75
C THR A 45 0.20 -27.30 0.31
N ALA A 46 -0.55 -26.45 1.00
CA ALA A 46 -0.57 -25.01 0.76
C ALA A 46 0.79 -24.34 1.08
N ILE A 47 1.49 -24.76 2.14
CA ILE A 47 2.81 -24.23 2.48
C ILE A 47 3.88 -24.62 1.45
N ASN A 48 3.87 -25.86 0.96
CA ASN A 48 4.82 -26.30 -0.07
C ASN A 48 4.58 -25.59 -1.41
N GLN A 49 3.31 -25.33 -1.76
CA GLN A 49 2.98 -24.52 -2.92
C GLN A 49 3.48 -23.07 -2.75
N ALA A 50 3.16 -22.43 -1.62
CA ALA A 50 3.61 -21.07 -1.33
C ALA A 50 5.15 -20.95 -1.33
N ARG A 51 5.85 -21.95 -0.79
CA ARG A 51 7.31 -22.06 -0.87
C ARG A 51 7.80 -22.04 -2.31
N SER A 52 7.20 -22.84 -3.18
CA SER A 52 7.55 -22.89 -4.61
C SER A 52 7.31 -21.53 -5.28
N GLU A 53 6.15 -20.90 -5.03
CA GLU A 53 5.82 -19.58 -5.57
C GLU A 53 6.79 -18.49 -5.10
N ASN A 54 7.25 -18.54 -3.85
CA ASN A 54 8.21 -17.60 -3.31
C ASN A 54 9.61 -17.78 -3.91
N LEU A 55 10.05 -19.03 -4.11
CA LEU A 55 11.39 -19.35 -4.64
C LEU A 55 11.50 -19.20 -6.16
N ASN A 56 10.41 -19.34 -6.91
CA ASN A 56 10.40 -19.22 -8.37
C ASN A 56 10.36 -17.76 -8.88
N ARG A 57 10.52 -16.76 -8.01
CA ARG A 57 10.53 -15.35 -8.39
C ARG A 57 11.89 -14.96 -8.96
N PHE A 58 11.87 -14.21 -10.07
CA PHE A 58 13.05 -13.50 -10.53
C PHE A 58 13.20 -12.23 -9.69
N VAL A 59 14.30 -12.12 -8.95
CA VAL A 59 14.62 -10.97 -8.12
C VAL A 59 15.87 -10.30 -8.67
N ASP A 60 15.88 -8.97 -8.70
CA ASP A 60 17.03 -8.19 -9.17
C ASP A 60 18.26 -8.47 -8.29
N ASP A 61 19.43 -8.70 -8.90
CA ASP A 61 20.69 -9.00 -8.21
C ASP A 61 21.15 -7.88 -7.28
N ALA A 62 20.60 -6.67 -7.43
CA ALA A 62 20.82 -5.57 -6.49
C ALA A 62 20.29 -5.90 -5.08
N TYR A 63 19.30 -6.78 -4.95
CA TYR A 63 18.78 -7.22 -3.66
C TYR A 63 19.59 -8.40 -3.14
N PRO A 64 20.10 -8.32 -1.89
CA PRO A 64 20.89 -9.39 -1.34
C PRO A 64 20.01 -10.63 -1.16
N ASN A 65 20.55 -11.80 -1.50
CA ASN A 65 19.90 -13.09 -1.27
C ASN A 65 19.92 -13.47 0.22
N ARG A 66 19.24 -12.66 1.05
CA ARG A 66 19.11 -12.80 2.50
C ARG A 66 17.89 -12.04 3.00
N VAL A 67 17.47 -12.38 4.22
CA VAL A 67 16.47 -11.61 4.96
C VAL A 67 17.04 -10.26 5.39
N GLN A 68 16.30 -9.19 5.13
CA GLN A 68 16.53 -7.84 5.62
C GLN A 68 15.32 -7.40 6.45
N VAL A 69 15.55 -6.85 7.63
CA VAL A 69 14.51 -6.15 8.40
C VAL A 69 14.87 -4.67 8.41
N ILE A 70 13.96 -3.83 7.95
CA ILE A 70 14.08 -2.37 7.99
C ILE A 70 13.19 -1.88 9.13
N ALA A 71 13.81 -1.46 10.23
CA ALA A 71 13.16 -1.19 11.52
C ALA A 71 12.92 0.31 11.80
N GLU A 72 13.15 1.14 10.79
CA GLU A 72 13.17 2.59 10.87
C GLU A 72 11.78 3.20 10.62
N ASP A 73 11.45 4.30 11.32
CA ASP A 73 10.08 4.84 11.41
C ASP A 73 9.81 6.01 10.47
N PHE A 74 10.84 6.74 10.03
CA PHE A 74 10.74 7.98 9.26
C PHE A 74 10.84 7.76 7.75
N GLY A 75 11.13 6.53 7.28
CA GLY A 75 11.20 6.17 5.87
C GLY A 75 12.56 6.47 5.21
N LEU A 76 13.56 6.93 5.96
CA LEU A 76 14.89 7.25 5.42
C LEU A 76 15.60 5.99 4.89
N GLU A 77 15.52 4.88 5.62
CA GLU A 77 16.15 3.62 5.19
C GLU A 77 15.45 3.01 3.97
N THR A 78 14.11 3.03 3.95
CA THR A 78 13.36 2.51 2.79
C THR A 78 13.57 3.37 1.55
N VAL A 79 13.68 4.69 1.68
CA VAL A 79 14.02 5.53 0.53
C VAL A 79 15.42 5.20 -0.01
N ARG A 80 16.42 5.03 0.85
CA ARG A 80 17.79 4.67 0.41
C ARG A 80 17.87 3.28 -0.22
N GLU A 81 17.04 2.34 0.24
CA GLU A 81 16.93 0.99 -0.32
C GLU A 81 16.33 1.03 -1.74
N PHE A 82 15.26 1.79 -1.94
CA PHE A 82 14.45 1.70 -3.17
C PHE A 82 14.77 2.78 -4.22
N PHE A 83 15.29 3.94 -3.81
CA PHE A 83 15.47 5.09 -4.69
C PHE A 83 16.94 5.48 -4.77
N ARG A 84 17.54 5.28 -5.95
CA ARG A 84 18.92 5.73 -6.25
C ARG A 84 19.02 7.21 -6.63
N GLN A 85 17.91 7.76 -7.11
CA GLN A 85 17.75 9.16 -7.54
C GLN A 85 16.26 9.47 -7.54
N SER A 86 15.86 10.70 -7.29
CA SER A 86 14.47 11.12 -7.42
C SER A 86 14.38 12.63 -7.62
N ARG A 87 13.58 13.08 -8.58
CA ARG A 87 13.41 14.52 -8.84
C ARG A 87 12.48 15.18 -7.82
N THR A 88 11.65 14.39 -7.13
CA THR A 88 10.77 14.86 -6.07
C THR A 88 10.97 14.05 -4.81
N LEU A 89 11.03 14.71 -3.66
CA LEU A 89 10.89 14.09 -2.34
C LEU A 89 9.63 14.66 -1.67
N ILE A 90 8.80 13.79 -1.14
CA ILE A 90 7.64 14.19 -0.35
C ILE A 90 8.04 14.09 1.13
N VAL A 91 7.82 15.15 1.88
CA VAL A 91 8.12 15.23 3.30
C VAL A 91 6.82 15.49 4.06
N VAL A 92 6.45 14.61 4.97
CA VAL A 92 5.15 14.65 5.65
C VAL A 92 5.30 14.97 7.13
N GLU A 93 4.32 15.65 7.72
CA GLU A 93 4.17 15.74 9.17
C GLU A 93 4.03 14.33 9.77
N ASN A 94 4.52 14.13 11.00
CA ASN A 94 4.34 12.87 11.74
C ASN A 94 2.92 12.73 12.30
N ARG A 95 1.96 12.62 11.39
CA ARG A 95 0.52 12.47 11.62
C ARG A 95 -0.09 11.59 10.55
N ASP A 96 -1.04 10.74 10.92
CA ASP A 96 -1.62 9.73 10.02
C ASP A 96 -2.26 10.35 8.80
N GLY A 97 -2.97 11.48 8.95
CA GLY A 97 -3.56 12.21 7.82
C GLY A 97 -2.52 12.70 6.81
N ALA A 98 -1.40 13.24 7.31
CA ALA A 98 -0.31 13.73 6.47
C ALA A 98 0.45 12.57 5.80
N ILE A 99 0.66 11.47 6.53
CA ILE A 99 1.28 10.26 6.00
C ILE A 99 0.39 9.65 4.91
N ALA A 100 -0.91 9.49 5.14
CA ALA A 100 -1.84 8.92 4.17
C ALA A 100 -1.89 9.74 2.88
N ARG A 101 -1.98 11.07 3.01
CA ARG A 101 -1.97 12.02 1.88
C ARG A 101 -0.66 11.99 1.11
N GLY A 102 0.48 12.14 1.79
CA GLY A 102 1.79 12.13 1.15
C GLY A 102 2.14 10.78 0.53
N ALA A 103 1.77 9.67 1.17
CA ALA A 103 1.90 8.33 0.62
C ALA A 103 1.07 8.15 -0.65
N SER A 104 -0.17 8.63 -0.68
CA SER A 104 -1.04 8.57 -1.87
C SER A 104 -0.42 9.31 -3.06
N ILE A 105 0.10 10.52 -2.83
CA ILE A 105 0.82 11.29 -3.86
C ILE A 105 2.10 10.56 -4.30
N GLY A 106 2.89 10.05 -3.34
CA GLY A 106 4.13 9.33 -3.61
C GLY A 106 3.92 8.07 -4.44
N ILE A 107 2.91 7.27 -4.12
CA ILE A 107 2.54 6.06 -4.84
C ILE A 107 2.04 6.40 -6.25
N ALA A 108 1.21 7.43 -6.40
CA ALA A 108 0.73 7.89 -7.69
C ALA A 108 1.84 8.42 -8.59
N GLN A 109 2.91 8.98 -8.02
CA GLN A 109 3.99 9.65 -8.77
C GLN A 109 5.31 8.86 -8.81
N TYR A 110 5.35 7.67 -8.23
CA TYR A 110 6.57 6.90 -8.03
C TYR A 110 7.68 7.71 -7.31
N ALA A 111 7.27 8.53 -6.33
CA ALA A 111 8.13 9.42 -5.58
C ALA A 111 8.33 8.94 -4.13
N PRO A 112 9.55 9.07 -3.58
CA PRO A 112 9.84 8.73 -2.19
C PRO A 112 9.14 9.69 -1.22
N VAL A 113 8.76 9.14 -0.06
CA VAL A 113 8.08 9.85 1.02
C VAL A 113 8.84 9.61 2.33
N VAL A 114 9.08 10.66 3.11
CA VAL A 114 9.69 10.59 4.44
C VAL A 114 8.90 11.38 5.46
N ILE A 115 8.91 10.92 6.71
CA ILE A 115 8.32 11.65 7.83
C ILE A 115 9.33 12.67 8.33
N TYR A 116 8.86 13.90 8.53
CA TYR A 116 9.64 14.96 9.15
C TYR A 116 9.67 14.80 10.67
N ASP A 117 10.87 14.76 11.22
CA ASP A 117 11.13 15.06 12.62
C ASP A 117 12.37 15.96 12.73
N ARG A 118 12.43 16.78 13.78
CA ARG A 118 13.58 17.68 13.99
C ARG A 118 14.88 16.89 14.19
N SER A 119 14.82 15.72 14.81
CA SER A 119 16.00 14.87 15.08
C SER A 119 16.65 14.35 13.79
N VAL A 120 15.88 14.17 12.72
CA VAL A 120 16.36 13.66 11.43
C VAL A 120 16.42 14.74 10.33
N HIS A 121 16.23 16.02 10.68
CA HIS A 121 16.26 17.13 9.72
C HIS A 121 17.56 17.14 8.88
N GLY A 122 18.71 16.91 9.52
CA GLY A 122 20.00 16.83 8.82
C GLY A 122 20.06 15.67 7.83
N GLU A 123 19.49 14.53 8.16
CA GLU A 123 19.44 13.35 7.29
C GLU A 123 18.50 13.54 6.10
N ILE A 124 17.36 14.22 6.30
CA ILE A 124 16.46 14.60 5.20
C ILE A 124 17.19 15.54 4.23
N ARG A 125 17.97 16.50 4.73
CA ARG A 125 18.78 17.38 3.87
C ARG A 125 19.83 16.61 3.09
N GLN A 126 20.54 15.68 3.73
CA GLN A 126 21.49 14.82 3.03
C GLN A 126 20.78 13.97 1.97
N LEU A 127 19.60 13.45 2.27
CA LEU A 127 18.82 12.64 1.34
C LEU A 127 18.37 13.43 0.10
N ILE A 128 17.99 14.70 0.26
CA ILE A 128 17.68 15.62 -0.85
C ILE A 128 18.88 15.73 -1.81
N GLU A 129 20.09 15.88 -1.27
CA GLU A 129 21.33 15.96 -2.06
C GLU A 129 21.65 14.62 -2.74
N ASP A 130 21.63 13.52 -1.98
CA ASP A 130 21.95 12.17 -2.47
C ASP A 130 21.03 11.74 -3.62
N LEU A 131 19.74 12.05 -3.51
CA LEU A 131 18.73 11.74 -4.52
C LEU A 131 18.70 12.72 -5.70
N ARG A 132 19.39 13.86 -5.59
CA ARG A 132 19.34 14.97 -6.57
C ARG A 132 17.91 15.50 -6.76
N VAL A 133 17.24 15.76 -5.64
CA VAL A 133 15.88 16.28 -5.61
C VAL A 133 15.85 17.70 -6.17
N GLU A 134 14.92 17.95 -7.09
CA GLU A 134 14.64 19.28 -7.63
C GLU A 134 13.45 19.94 -6.92
N ARG A 135 12.53 19.12 -6.39
CA ARG A 135 11.28 19.55 -5.76
C ARG A 135 11.01 18.83 -4.45
N VAL A 136 10.69 19.58 -3.41
CA VAL A 136 10.23 19.04 -2.14
C VAL A 136 8.77 19.46 -1.94
N LEU A 137 7.88 18.46 -1.89
CA LEU A 137 6.50 18.68 -1.49
C LEU A 137 6.38 18.42 0.02
N THR A 138 5.91 19.41 0.76
CA THR A 138 5.59 19.24 2.18
C THR A 138 4.10 18.97 2.38
N VAL A 139 3.74 18.03 3.25
CA VAL A 139 2.33 17.70 3.57
C VAL A 139 2.13 17.84 5.07
N GLY A 140 1.14 18.63 5.48
CA GLY A 140 0.94 19.00 6.89
C GLY A 140 1.94 20.05 7.39
N LYS A 141 2.13 20.12 8.71
CA LYS A 141 3.01 21.10 9.39
C LYS A 141 4.44 20.58 9.46
N VAL A 142 5.20 20.80 8.38
CA VAL A 142 6.60 20.40 8.26
C VAL A 142 7.53 21.57 8.56
N GLY A 143 8.56 21.36 9.38
CA GLY A 143 9.53 22.39 9.77
C GLY A 143 10.62 22.68 8.73
N ILE A 144 10.28 22.65 7.44
CA ILE A 144 11.17 23.00 6.32
C ILE A 144 10.64 24.31 5.75
N ALA A 145 11.49 25.34 5.72
CA ALA A 145 11.10 26.63 5.17
C ALA A 145 11.00 26.56 3.64
N ASP A 146 10.07 27.33 3.07
CA ASP A 146 9.98 27.50 1.63
C ASP A 146 11.30 28.06 1.09
N SER A 147 11.76 27.52 -0.04
CA SER A 147 12.99 27.96 -0.67
C SER A 147 12.88 27.88 -2.18
N THR A 148 13.40 28.90 -2.86
CA THR A 148 13.58 28.97 -4.31
C THR A 148 15.08 29.07 -4.57
N GLY A 149 15.74 27.91 -4.74
CA GLY A 149 17.20 27.84 -4.82
C GLY A 149 17.68 26.56 -5.49
N ALA A 150 18.53 25.80 -4.81
CA ALA A 150 19.04 24.52 -5.31
C ALA A 150 17.92 23.48 -5.57
N PHE A 151 16.82 23.58 -4.82
CA PHE A 151 15.56 22.88 -5.04
C PHE A 151 14.40 23.82 -4.68
N GLU A 152 13.21 23.50 -5.17
CA GLU A 152 11.97 24.23 -4.90
C GLU A 152 11.21 23.51 -3.78
N VAL A 153 10.75 24.25 -2.77
CA VAL A 153 9.88 23.72 -1.70
C VAL A 153 8.50 24.32 -1.86
N PHE A 154 7.47 23.49 -1.82
CA PHE A 154 6.07 23.92 -1.79
C PHE A 154 5.25 23.03 -0.87
N ASN A 155 4.05 23.49 -0.51
CA ASN A 155 3.22 22.88 0.52
C ASN A 155 1.89 22.40 -0.07
N ASP A 156 1.48 21.19 0.30
CA ASP A 156 0.13 20.67 0.05
C ASP A 156 -0.87 21.42 0.93
N PRO A 157 -1.83 22.15 0.33
CA PRO A 157 -2.89 22.83 1.08
C PRO A 157 -3.98 21.86 1.55
N GLY A 158 -3.88 20.56 1.23
CA GLY A 158 -4.79 19.51 1.71
C GLY A 158 -6.11 19.41 0.95
N THR A 159 -6.28 20.12 -0.16
CA THR A 159 -7.53 20.13 -0.96
C THR A 159 -7.50 19.10 -2.08
N ASP A 160 -8.66 18.61 -2.52
CA ASP A 160 -8.75 17.69 -3.67
C ASP A 160 -8.23 18.36 -4.95
N GLN A 161 -8.50 19.65 -5.11
CA GLN A 161 -7.98 20.43 -6.24
C GLN A 161 -6.45 20.45 -6.25
N ALA A 162 -5.79 20.50 -5.08
CA ALA A 162 -4.33 20.41 -5.05
C ALA A 162 -3.79 19.06 -5.50
N LEU A 163 -4.49 17.93 -5.24
CA LEU A 163 -4.09 16.66 -5.84
C LEU A 163 -4.18 16.72 -7.36
N ALA A 164 -5.28 17.28 -7.88
CA ALA A 164 -5.46 17.44 -9.31
C ALA A 164 -4.35 18.32 -9.91
N ASP A 165 -3.96 19.40 -9.25
CA ASP A 165 -2.87 20.27 -9.67
C ASP A 165 -1.51 19.55 -9.65
N PHE A 166 -1.22 18.79 -8.59
CA PHE A 166 0.04 18.06 -8.45
C PHE A 166 0.21 16.93 -9.46
N THR A 167 -0.89 16.26 -9.81
CA THR A 167 -0.85 14.96 -10.50
C THR A 167 -1.52 14.95 -11.87
N ALA A 168 -2.17 16.05 -12.25
CA ALA A 168 -3.05 16.18 -13.41
C ALA A 168 -4.23 15.18 -13.42
N HIS A 169 -4.63 14.68 -12.24
CA HIS A 169 -5.65 13.64 -12.10
C HIS A 169 -6.58 13.87 -10.90
N GLU A 170 -7.86 13.56 -11.08
CA GLU A 170 -8.80 13.41 -9.96
C GLU A 170 -8.57 12.05 -9.29
N PHE A 171 -8.68 12.03 -7.96
CA PHE A 171 -8.41 10.84 -7.14
C PHE A 171 -9.71 10.22 -6.65
N GLU A 172 -9.77 8.90 -6.67
CA GLU A 172 -10.77 8.12 -5.97
C GLU A 172 -10.35 8.00 -4.50
N GLN A 173 -11.20 8.49 -3.59
CA GLN A 173 -10.93 8.42 -2.16
C GLN A 173 -11.29 7.05 -1.59
N ILE A 174 -10.33 6.50 -0.86
CA ILE A 174 -10.43 5.31 -0.02
C ILE A 174 -10.42 5.78 1.42
N GLU A 175 -11.61 5.92 1.99
CA GLU A 175 -11.77 6.29 3.38
C GLU A 175 -11.35 5.14 4.29
N VAL A 176 -10.46 5.44 5.23
CA VAL A 176 -10.07 4.54 6.31
C VAL A 176 -10.51 5.19 7.60
N SER A 177 -11.28 4.46 8.41
CA SER A 177 -11.80 4.96 9.69
C SER A 177 -11.15 4.33 10.92
N ASP A 178 -10.48 3.18 10.73
CA ASP A 178 -9.73 2.50 11.77
C ASP A 178 -8.22 2.65 11.50
N PRO A 179 -7.45 3.29 12.39
CA PRO A 179 -6.00 3.43 12.26
C PRO A 179 -5.26 2.13 11.98
N ALA A 180 -5.74 1.00 12.50
CA ALA A 180 -5.13 -0.31 12.30
C ALA A 180 -5.12 -0.76 10.82
N ASN A 181 -5.97 -0.16 9.97
CA ASN A 181 -6.09 -0.51 8.56
C ASN A 181 -5.28 0.40 7.63
N LEU A 182 -4.60 1.43 8.14
CA LEU A 182 -3.85 2.38 7.31
C LEU A 182 -2.77 1.69 6.47
N VAL A 183 -1.96 0.83 7.09
CA VAL A 183 -0.90 0.06 6.41
C VAL A 183 -1.49 -0.83 5.32
N HIS A 184 -2.58 -1.53 5.64
CA HIS A 184 -3.26 -2.38 4.67
C HIS A 184 -3.79 -1.57 3.49
N ALA A 185 -4.49 -0.46 3.72
CA ALA A 185 -5.02 0.40 2.67
C ALA A 185 -3.91 0.89 1.72
N LEU A 186 -2.79 1.38 2.27
CA LEU A 186 -1.64 1.82 1.46
C LEU A 186 -0.99 0.68 0.65
N SER A 187 -0.98 -0.54 1.18
CA SER A 187 -0.45 -1.71 0.45
C SER A 187 -1.31 -2.12 -0.75
N GLN A 188 -2.59 -1.73 -0.76
CA GLN A 188 -3.54 -2.06 -1.84
C GLN A 188 -3.57 -0.99 -2.95
N LEU A 189 -2.92 0.16 -2.75
CA LEU A 189 -2.86 1.18 -3.77
C LEU A 189 -2.09 0.70 -5.00
N THR A 190 -2.59 1.05 -6.18
CA THR A 190 -1.89 0.78 -7.43
C THR A 190 -0.81 1.84 -7.65
N PRO A 191 0.47 1.47 -7.82
CA PRO A 191 1.53 2.43 -8.18
C PRO A 191 1.22 3.11 -9.52
N GLY A 192 1.33 4.44 -9.58
CA GLY A 192 0.87 5.22 -10.74
C GLY A 192 -0.66 5.35 -10.86
N GLY A 193 -1.42 4.85 -9.87
CA GLY A 193 -2.86 4.93 -9.81
C GLY A 193 -3.37 6.30 -9.34
N LYS A 194 -4.70 6.45 -9.34
CA LYS A 194 -5.42 7.68 -8.99
C LYS A 194 -6.27 7.47 -7.74
N GLN A 195 -5.64 6.93 -6.70
CA GLN A 195 -6.30 6.52 -5.46
C GLN A 195 -5.69 7.29 -4.30
N GLU A 196 -6.54 7.85 -3.45
CA GLU A 196 -6.15 8.55 -2.23
C GLU A 196 -6.62 7.75 -1.01
N VAL A 197 -5.72 7.42 -0.09
CA VAL A 197 -6.12 6.97 1.24
C VAL A 197 -6.40 8.19 2.10
N VAL A 198 -7.61 8.25 2.66
CA VAL A 198 -8.05 9.33 3.56
C VAL A 198 -8.22 8.76 4.97
N ALA A 199 -7.36 9.16 5.90
CA ALA A 199 -7.47 8.82 7.31
C ALA A 199 -8.53 9.70 8.00
N THR A 200 -9.75 9.21 8.12
CA THR A 200 -10.91 10.04 8.55
C THR A 200 -10.84 10.47 10.02
N TRP A 201 -10.04 9.79 10.84
CA TRP A 201 -9.81 10.13 12.25
C TRP A 201 -8.80 11.27 12.47
N ASP A 202 -7.98 11.59 11.46
CA ASP A 202 -6.95 12.63 11.53
C ASP A 202 -6.95 13.49 10.25
N PRO A 203 -8.02 14.26 10.00
CA PRO A 203 -8.13 15.05 8.78
C PRO A 203 -7.07 16.14 8.70
N LEU A 204 -6.64 16.45 7.47
CA LEU A 204 -5.75 17.56 7.20
C LEU A 204 -6.50 18.89 7.24
N GLU A 205 -5.81 19.94 7.71
CA GLU A 205 -6.29 21.31 7.57
C GLU A 205 -6.25 21.71 6.10
N THR A 206 -7.38 22.15 5.56
CA THR A 206 -7.46 22.66 4.19
C THR A 206 -7.24 24.17 4.16
N ARG A 207 -6.57 24.64 3.11
CA ARG A 207 -6.32 26.06 2.87
C ARG A 207 -6.59 26.42 1.41
N GLU A 208 -6.98 27.66 1.16
CA GLU A 208 -7.00 28.20 -0.20
C GLU A 208 -5.58 28.27 -0.76
N HIS A 209 -5.46 28.06 -2.07
CA HIS A 209 -4.18 28.07 -2.77
C HIS A 209 -4.31 28.65 -4.18
N ASP A 210 -3.23 29.28 -4.63
CA ASP A 210 -2.99 29.57 -6.05
C ASP A 210 -2.52 28.30 -6.77
N PRO A 211 -2.63 28.21 -8.11
CA PRO A 211 -2.24 27.03 -8.87
C PRO A 211 -0.85 26.50 -8.49
N LEU A 212 -0.78 25.22 -8.15
CA LEU A 212 0.43 24.59 -7.63
C LEU A 212 1.31 23.99 -8.74
N PRO A 213 2.64 23.92 -8.54
CA PRO A 213 3.53 23.23 -9.45
C PRO A 213 3.28 21.72 -9.42
N ALA A 214 3.34 21.07 -10.58
CA ALA A 214 3.20 19.62 -10.67
C ALA A 214 4.28 18.88 -9.87
N VAL A 215 3.91 17.77 -9.24
CA VAL A 215 4.88 16.78 -8.75
C VAL A 215 5.40 16.00 -9.96
N TYR A 216 6.73 15.84 -10.07
CA TYR A 216 7.29 15.15 -11.22
C TYR A 216 7.03 13.65 -11.14
N ALA A 217 6.17 13.18 -12.05
CA ALA A 217 5.95 11.76 -12.29
C ALA A 217 7.28 11.07 -12.63
N GLN A 218 7.51 9.92 -12.02
CA GLN A 218 8.66 9.07 -12.27
C GLN A 218 8.24 7.72 -12.83
N SER A 219 9.17 7.01 -13.44
CA SER A 219 8.91 5.66 -13.95
C SER A 219 8.93 4.65 -12.80
N ARG A 220 8.10 3.62 -12.91
CA ARG A 220 8.16 2.41 -12.08
C ARG A 220 9.57 1.84 -12.04
N ARG A 221 10.05 1.46 -10.85
CA ARG A 221 11.48 1.16 -10.61
C ARG A 221 11.76 -0.30 -10.28
N ASP A 222 10.80 -1.01 -9.70
CA ASP A 222 10.95 -2.43 -9.35
C ASP A 222 11.13 -3.35 -10.57
N LYS A 223 10.69 -2.92 -11.76
CA LYS A 223 10.71 -3.71 -13.01
C LYS A 223 10.09 -5.11 -12.84
N GLU A 224 9.16 -5.26 -11.91
CA GLU A 224 8.54 -6.55 -11.53
C GLU A 224 9.52 -7.57 -10.93
N MET A 225 10.70 -7.13 -10.49
CA MET A 225 11.78 -7.94 -9.91
C MET A 225 12.06 -7.61 -8.44
N ALA A 226 11.12 -6.97 -7.74
CA ALA A 226 11.22 -6.75 -6.31
C ALA A 226 11.22 -8.08 -5.53
N PRO A 227 12.01 -8.17 -4.43
CA PRO A 227 11.96 -9.31 -3.52
C PRO A 227 10.57 -9.45 -2.90
N VAL A 228 10.34 -10.55 -2.19
CA VAL A 228 9.16 -10.61 -1.33
C VAL A 228 9.30 -9.55 -0.25
N MET A 229 8.29 -8.72 -0.11
CA MET A 229 8.23 -7.69 0.91
C MET A 229 7.04 -7.95 1.83
N VAL A 230 7.27 -7.90 3.14
CA VAL A 230 6.24 -8.16 4.15
C VAL A 230 6.16 -7.02 5.16
N ALA A 231 4.94 -6.78 5.63
CA ALA A 231 4.62 -5.85 6.70
C ALA A 231 3.55 -6.50 7.59
N THR A 232 3.37 -6.03 8.81
CA THR A 232 2.09 -6.17 9.55
C THR A 232 1.36 -4.83 9.61
N ASN A 233 0.13 -4.81 10.12
CA ASN A 233 -0.60 -3.57 10.41
C ASN A 233 0.10 -2.63 11.42
N GLU A 234 1.06 -3.15 12.18
CA GLU A 234 1.88 -2.38 13.14
C GLU A 234 3.16 -1.81 12.49
N SER A 235 3.42 -2.10 11.22
CA SER A 235 4.61 -1.59 10.53
C SER A 235 4.51 -0.09 10.31
N PRO A 236 5.65 0.62 10.22
CA PRO A 236 5.64 2.00 9.80
C PRO A 236 4.97 2.14 8.43
N ALA A 237 3.85 2.88 8.37
CA ALA A 237 3.06 3.05 7.15
C ALA A 237 3.89 3.68 6.02
N ILE A 238 4.85 4.54 6.36
CA ILE A 238 5.78 5.17 5.43
C ILE A 238 6.68 4.15 4.70
N SER A 239 7.08 3.07 5.38
CA SER A 239 7.91 2.02 4.80
C SER A 239 7.15 1.24 3.73
N VAL A 240 5.87 0.95 4.00
CA VAL A 240 4.97 0.34 3.02
C VAL A 240 4.69 1.30 1.86
N ALA A 241 4.46 2.59 2.15
CA ALA A 241 4.25 3.61 1.12
C ALA A 241 5.44 3.69 0.15
N ASN A 242 6.68 3.70 0.65
CA ASN A 242 7.88 3.74 -0.19
C ASN A 242 8.05 2.48 -1.03
N ALA A 243 7.78 1.29 -0.47
CA ALA A 243 7.81 0.04 -1.21
C ALA A 243 6.75 0.01 -2.33
N THR A 244 5.52 0.44 -2.03
CA THR A 244 4.46 0.55 -3.03
C THR A 244 4.80 1.60 -4.10
N ALA A 245 5.31 2.78 -3.69
CA ALA A 245 5.73 3.83 -4.62
C ALA A 245 6.92 3.41 -5.50
N PHE A 246 7.77 2.51 -5.03
CA PHE A 246 8.81 1.90 -5.85
C PHE A 246 8.26 0.96 -6.94
N GLY A 247 7.03 0.46 -6.75
CA GLY A 247 6.32 -0.47 -7.63
C GLY A 247 6.21 -1.89 -7.05
N ALA A 248 6.72 -2.13 -5.84
CA ALA A 248 6.71 -3.45 -5.22
C ALA A 248 5.34 -3.79 -4.62
N LYS A 249 5.02 -5.09 -4.59
CA LYS A 249 3.84 -5.60 -3.88
C LYS A 249 4.24 -5.98 -2.45
N VAL A 250 3.67 -5.30 -1.47
CA VAL A 250 3.83 -5.62 -0.04
C VAL A 250 2.74 -6.58 0.40
N ARG A 251 3.11 -7.66 1.09
CA ARG A 251 2.17 -8.60 1.71
C ARG A 251 1.97 -8.19 3.17
N VAL A 252 0.74 -7.87 3.54
CA VAL A 252 0.41 -7.52 4.93
C VAL A 252 0.07 -8.80 5.69
N MET A 253 1.03 -9.25 6.48
CA MET A 253 0.93 -10.41 7.37
C MET A 253 -0.03 -10.13 8.53
N PRO A 254 -0.98 -11.04 8.80
CA PRO A 254 -1.86 -10.94 9.96
C PRO A 254 -1.09 -10.95 11.29
N GLU A 255 -0.08 -11.81 11.41
CA GLU A 255 0.68 -12.01 12.65
C GLU A 255 2.17 -12.25 12.38
N THR A 256 3.03 -11.85 13.31
CA THR A 256 4.48 -12.14 13.20
C THR A 256 4.86 -13.53 13.70
N ASP A 257 3.98 -14.22 14.44
CA ASP A 257 4.21 -15.60 14.87
C ASP A 257 3.86 -16.60 13.76
N LEU A 258 4.90 -17.01 13.04
CA LEU A 258 4.81 -17.95 11.93
C LEU A 258 4.48 -19.39 12.38
N THR A 259 4.61 -19.71 13.67
CA THR A 259 4.39 -21.09 14.16
C THR A 259 2.91 -21.40 14.42
N SER A 260 2.14 -20.37 14.74
CA SER A 260 0.70 -20.45 15.02
C SER A 260 -0.17 -19.98 13.85
N ASN A 261 0.39 -19.17 12.94
CA ASN A 261 -0.34 -18.59 11.81
C ASN A 261 0.21 -19.07 10.45
N PHE A 262 -0.50 -20.01 9.81
CA PHE A 262 -0.09 -20.61 8.53
C PHE A 262 -0.14 -19.64 7.34
N GLU A 263 -1.06 -18.67 7.37
CA GLU A 263 -1.14 -17.65 6.33
C GLU A 263 0.12 -16.80 6.33
N SER A 264 0.54 -16.36 7.51
CA SER A 264 1.78 -15.61 7.72
C SER A 264 3.01 -16.44 7.30
N LEU A 265 3.04 -17.73 7.63
CA LEU A 265 4.10 -18.64 7.16
C LEU A 265 4.12 -18.78 5.63
N ALA A 266 2.96 -18.92 4.98
CA ALA A 266 2.87 -19.04 3.53
C ALA A 266 3.48 -17.82 2.81
N MET A 267 3.29 -16.61 3.38
CA MET A 267 3.87 -15.38 2.83
C MET A 267 5.40 -15.36 2.80
N VAL A 268 6.08 -16.19 3.60
CA VAL A 268 7.56 -16.18 3.73
C VAL A 268 8.22 -17.55 3.57
N ALA A 269 7.43 -18.59 3.30
CA ALA A 269 7.94 -19.95 3.13
C ALA A 269 9.01 -20.00 2.03
N GLY A 270 10.12 -20.67 2.31
CA GLY A 270 11.31 -20.79 1.47
C GLY A 270 12.33 -19.67 1.64
N LEU A 271 11.98 -18.56 2.30
CA LEU A 271 12.77 -17.32 2.24
C LEU A 271 13.68 -17.07 3.45
N ALA A 272 13.86 -18.06 4.33
CA ALA A 272 14.74 -17.91 5.49
C ALA A 272 16.18 -17.50 5.13
N ASP A 273 16.65 -17.92 3.95
CA ASP A 273 17.96 -17.60 3.37
C ASP A 273 17.80 -16.96 1.98
N GLY A 274 16.60 -16.47 1.66
CA GLY A 274 16.23 -15.90 0.36
C GLY A 274 16.04 -14.38 0.40
N PRO A 275 15.74 -13.75 -0.74
CA PRO A 275 15.59 -12.31 -0.84
C PRO A 275 14.22 -11.88 -0.28
N LEU A 276 14.24 -11.41 0.97
CA LEU A 276 13.06 -11.02 1.74
C LEU A 276 13.33 -9.72 2.49
N ILE A 277 12.43 -8.75 2.35
CA ILE A 277 12.45 -7.52 3.15
C ILE A 277 11.23 -7.49 4.06
N ALA A 278 11.43 -7.28 5.35
CA ALA A 278 10.37 -7.11 6.33
C ALA A 278 10.41 -5.70 6.93
N PHE A 279 9.26 -5.05 7.01
CA PHE A 279 9.16 -3.68 7.50
C PHE A 279 8.69 -3.63 8.96
N GLY A 280 9.50 -3.02 9.81
CA GLY A 280 9.18 -2.72 11.21
C GLY A 280 9.87 -3.63 12.24
N ARG A 281 9.96 -3.11 13.47
CA ARG A 281 10.67 -3.72 14.60
C ARG A 281 10.06 -5.03 15.10
N GLN A 282 8.77 -5.25 14.88
CA GLN A 282 8.04 -6.44 15.31
C GLN A 282 8.59 -7.75 14.70
N PHE A 283 9.31 -7.65 13.59
CA PHE A 283 10.01 -8.79 12.99
C PHE A 283 11.31 -9.17 13.71
N GLY A 284 11.84 -8.30 14.57
CA GLY A 284 13.14 -8.46 15.23
C GLY A 284 14.30 -8.16 14.29
N THR A 285 15.46 -8.77 14.53
CA THR A 285 16.60 -8.68 13.62
C THR A 285 16.44 -9.60 12.41
N SER A 286 17.17 -9.34 11.32
CA SER A 286 17.23 -10.25 10.16
C SER A 286 17.53 -11.71 10.54
N ARG A 287 18.44 -11.91 11.50
CA ARG A 287 18.84 -13.24 11.97
C ARG A 287 17.69 -13.92 12.72
N GLU A 288 17.02 -13.20 13.61
CA GLU A 288 15.89 -13.72 14.37
C GLU A 288 14.73 -14.05 13.44
N PHE A 289 14.39 -13.18 12.50
CA PHE A 289 13.29 -13.43 11.57
C PHE A 289 13.58 -14.61 10.64
N SER A 290 14.78 -14.66 10.06
CA SER A 290 15.29 -15.82 9.33
C SER A 290 15.19 -17.12 10.15
N HIS A 291 15.56 -17.08 11.43
CA HIS A 291 15.43 -18.24 12.33
C HIS A 291 13.97 -18.63 12.57
N LYS A 292 13.07 -17.68 12.83
CA LYS A 292 11.63 -17.91 13.00
C LYS A 292 11.03 -18.62 11.78
N ILE A 293 11.39 -18.20 10.57
CA ILE A 293 10.95 -18.85 9.32
C ILE A 293 11.38 -20.32 9.31
N ARG A 294 12.67 -20.63 9.55
CA ARG A 294 13.16 -22.02 9.56
C ARG A 294 12.44 -22.89 10.60
N VAL A 295 12.25 -22.35 11.81
CA VAL A 295 11.58 -23.09 12.91
C VAL A 295 10.12 -23.38 12.56
N ALA A 296 9.40 -22.40 12.02
CA ALA A 296 8.00 -22.57 11.62
C ALA A 296 7.85 -23.59 10.49
N GLU A 297 8.73 -23.56 9.49
CA GLU A 297 8.74 -24.54 8.41
C GLU A 297 9.00 -25.97 8.90
N LEU A 298 10.00 -26.17 9.76
CA LEU A 298 10.29 -27.48 10.34
C LEU A 298 9.09 -28.01 11.16
N SER A 299 8.40 -27.11 11.86
CA SER A 299 7.20 -27.45 12.62
C SER A 299 6.05 -27.88 11.70
N ALA A 300 5.81 -27.14 10.60
CA ALA A 300 4.81 -27.48 9.59
C ALA A 300 5.09 -28.85 8.93
N GLN A 301 6.35 -29.11 8.57
CA GLN A 301 6.78 -30.40 7.98
C GLN A 301 6.56 -31.58 8.95
N ARG A 302 6.85 -31.39 10.24
CA ARG A 302 6.61 -32.43 11.27
C ARG A 302 5.12 -32.72 11.44
N ALA A 303 4.27 -31.69 11.40
CA ALA A 303 2.83 -31.86 11.46
C ALA A 303 2.29 -32.67 10.26
N GLU A 304 2.81 -32.40 9.05
CA GLU A 304 2.47 -33.15 7.83
C GLU A 304 2.81 -34.64 7.95
N ASN A 305 4.05 -34.95 8.33
CA ASN A 305 4.53 -36.33 8.47
C ASN A 305 3.70 -37.13 9.49
N THR A 306 3.30 -36.49 10.59
CA THR A 306 2.44 -37.11 11.62
C THR A 306 1.05 -37.42 11.07
N THR A 307 0.50 -36.53 10.25
CA THR A 307 -0.84 -36.68 9.66
C THR A 307 -0.88 -37.80 8.62
N VAL A 308 0.15 -37.88 7.76
CA VAL A 308 0.31 -38.96 6.77
C VAL A 308 0.49 -40.31 7.44
N SER A 309 1.29 -40.39 8.52
CA SER A 309 1.47 -41.64 9.28
C SER A 309 0.18 -42.14 9.91
N LYS A 310 -0.66 -41.25 10.47
CA LYS A 310 -1.96 -41.63 11.05
C LYS A 310 -2.94 -42.12 9.98
N SER A 311 -2.96 -41.50 8.80
CA SER A 311 -3.83 -41.91 7.69
C SER A 311 -3.47 -43.28 7.10
N LYS A 312 -2.19 -43.67 7.11
CA LYS A 312 -1.74 -45.00 6.68
C LYS A 312 -2.14 -46.11 7.66
N ASN A 313 -2.11 -45.82 8.97
CA ASN A 313 -2.44 -46.81 10.00
C ASN A 313 -3.95 -47.07 10.20
N THR A 314 -4.83 -46.17 9.75
CA THR A 314 -6.30 -46.38 9.82
C THR A 314 -6.90 -47.08 8.60
N LYS A 315 -6.10 -47.36 7.58
CA LYS A 315 -6.50 -48.09 6.35
C LYS A 315 -6.01 -49.54 6.32
N SER A 316 -5.49 -50.06 7.44
CA SER A 316 -5.05 -51.44 7.61
C SER A 316 -5.86 -52.12 8.70
#